data_AF-A0A953F1W3-F1
#
_entry.id   AF-A0A953F1W3-F1
#
_cell.length_a   1.000
_cell.length_b   1.000
_cell.length_c   1.000
_cell.angle_alpha   90.00
_cell.angle_beta   90.00
_cell.angle_gamma   90.00
#
_symmetry.space_group_name_H-M   'P 1'
#
loop_
_entity.id
_entity.type
_entity.pdbx_description
1 polymer ?
#
loop_
_entity_poly.entity_id
_entity_poly.type
_entity_poly.pdbx_seq_one_letter_code
_entity_poly.pdbx_strand_id
1 'polypeptide(L)'
;MKNQRHNTRSHRQAYDRRGAVTLVLLAVIVIGIALAAWSINWAYLVLMQQNMQKRTDLIALAAAPALLDEDLLRDAQGEPQSRPADDVVAARRLAQHYRHRANSAGGAALELHASDVKLTAGRVPDPKAPRPRFGLRPATGATHAFNTVRVEAQRSRSGDNPVLHLLAGFMRPHATTVGSNSLATLDNHVVGFRPTHRLSAPVAPLAISSRAWKHDRSQDSDSNSVKELVVRLAAQQSSPLPSNSAIVATGSQLNLAAAIKQVSHGVVPSELLPRTQILGPATPTAPLNLLATEKATAATAAELAGRFNQVARSQRNIRAFPIYSELDEKSHEARIIGFVAARVLEAKVEGRQLTLRIEPAYLIHPTVHTTSPQSPLRPEQNLYLHKLALTS
;
A
#
# COMPACT_ATOMS: atom_id res chain seq x y z
N MET A 1 52.73 94.54 -38.61
CA MET A 1 52.86 93.07 -38.46
C MET A 1 51.79 92.66 -37.43
N LYS A 2 50.53 92.33 -37.74
CA LYS A 2 49.89 91.42 -38.71
C LYS A 2 50.31 89.95 -38.53
N ASN A 3 49.52 89.19 -37.76
CA ASN A 3 48.80 87.96 -38.18
C ASN A 3 48.37 87.17 -36.93
N GLN A 4 47.11 87.28 -36.53
CA GLN A 4 45.97 86.44 -36.93
C GLN A 4 45.84 85.17 -36.07
N ARG A 5 44.84 85.27 -35.18
CA ARG A 5 44.07 84.24 -34.48
C ARG A 5 44.01 82.90 -35.21
N HIS A 6 44.00 81.78 -34.49
CA HIS A 6 43.03 80.70 -34.73
C HIS A 6 42.69 79.97 -33.42
N ASN A 7 41.53 80.35 -32.87
CA ASN A 7 40.75 79.55 -31.93
C ASN A 7 39.99 78.49 -32.74
N THR A 8 40.40 77.22 -32.69
CA THR A 8 39.57 76.11 -33.18
C THR A 8 39.00 75.35 -31.99
N ARG A 9 37.76 75.69 -31.65
CA ARG A 9 36.87 74.95 -30.76
C ARG A 9 36.63 73.55 -31.33
N SER A 10 37.13 72.50 -30.67
CA SER A 10 36.72 71.11 -30.90
C SER A 10 35.53 70.73 -30.01
N HIS A 11 34.41 71.45 -30.14
CA HIS A 11 33.13 71.01 -29.59
C HIS A 11 32.35 70.31 -30.70
N ARG A 12 32.43 68.98 -30.80
CA ARG A 12 31.44 68.10 -31.46
C ARG A 12 31.89 66.64 -31.37
N GLN A 13 31.60 65.97 -30.26
CA GLN A 13 31.56 64.50 -30.20
C GLN A 13 30.78 64.00 -28.98
N ALA A 14 29.60 64.58 -28.73
CA ALA A 14 28.74 64.19 -27.60
C ALA A 14 27.32 63.75 -28.03
N TYR A 15 27.08 63.50 -29.33
CA TYR A 15 25.73 63.20 -29.83
C TYR A 15 25.49 61.78 -30.37
N ASP A 16 26.52 60.92 -30.50
CA ASP A 16 26.35 59.57 -31.08
C ASP A 16 26.13 58.44 -30.06
N ARG A 17 26.25 58.72 -28.75
CA ARG A 17 26.11 57.66 -27.72
C ARG A 17 24.66 57.31 -27.37
N ARG A 18 23.68 58.12 -27.78
CA ARG A 18 22.26 57.94 -27.39
C ARG A 18 21.55 56.85 -28.22
N GLY A 19 21.98 56.62 -29.46
CA GLY A 19 21.45 55.55 -30.33
C GLY A 19 21.92 54.15 -29.92
N ALA A 20 23.17 54.01 -29.52
CA ALA A 20 23.71 52.72 -29.07
C ALA A 20 23.04 52.23 -27.77
N VAL A 21 22.79 53.14 -26.82
CA VAL A 21 22.16 52.79 -25.54
C VAL A 21 20.72 52.28 -25.72
N THR A 22 19.95 52.88 -26.63
CA THR A 22 18.58 52.44 -26.90
C THR A 22 18.52 51.07 -27.57
N LEU A 23 19.43 50.78 -28.51
CA LEU A 23 19.56 49.45 -29.12
C LEU A 23 19.97 48.37 -28.11
N VAL A 24 20.94 48.67 -27.23
CA VAL A 24 21.36 47.76 -26.17
C VAL A 24 20.22 47.50 -25.18
N LEU A 25 19.50 48.55 -24.76
CA LEU A 25 18.36 48.40 -23.87
C LEU A 25 17.26 47.52 -24.49
N LEU A 26 16.94 47.73 -25.77
CA LEU A 26 15.97 46.92 -26.49
C LEU A 26 16.42 45.44 -26.54
N ALA A 27 17.70 45.19 -26.85
CA ALA A 27 18.24 43.84 -26.87
C ALA A 27 18.15 43.17 -25.48
N VAL A 28 18.47 43.89 -24.41
CA VAL A 28 18.36 43.38 -23.03
C VAL A 28 16.91 43.06 -22.67
N ILE A 29 15.94 43.90 -23.05
CA ILE A 29 14.52 43.64 -22.82
C ILE A 29 14.07 42.37 -23.57
N VAL A 30 14.45 42.24 -24.85
CA VAL A 30 14.10 41.06 -25.66
C VAL A 30 14.71 39.78 -25.06
N ILE A 31 15.97 39.82 -24.67
CA ILE A 31 16.64 38.69 -23.99
C ILE A 31 15.95 38.38 -22.67
N GLY A 32 15.60 39.39 -21.87
CA GLY A 32 14.89 39.22 -20.60
C GLY A 32 13.53 38.53 -20.77
N ILE A 33 12.75 38.95 -21.77
CA ILE A 33 11.46 38.32 -22.11
C ILE A 33 11.68 36.87 -22.57
N ALA A 34 12.67 36.60 -23.40
CA ALA A 34 12.98 35.25 -23.87
C ALA A 34 13.38 34.31 -22.72
N LEU A 35 14.22 34.78 -21.79
CA LEU A 35 14.60 34.02 -20.60
C LEU A 35 13.40 33.76 -19.69
N ALA A 36 12.57 34.76 -19.43
CA ALA A 36 11.36 34.61 -18.60
C ALA A 36 10.41 33.56 -19.21
N ALA A 37 10.16 33.65 -20.52
CA ALA A 37 9.29 32.70 -21.20
C ALA A 37 9.90 31.28 -21.24
N TRP A 38 11.23 31.15 -21.30
CA TRP A 38 11.91 29.85 -21.18
C TRP A 38 11.74 29.27 -19.78
N SER A 39 11.96 30.07 -18.73
CA SER A 39 11.72 29.64 -17.34
C SER A 39 10.28 29.19 -17.10
N ILE A 40 9.29 29.92 -17.64
CA ILE A 40 7.87 29.54 -17.54
C ILE A 40 7.61 28.19 -18.25
N ASN A 41 8.12 28.02 -19.47
CA ASN A 41 7.96 26.77 -20.22
C ASN A 41 8.64 25.59 -19.50
N TRP A 42 9.83 25.80 -18.96
CA TRP A 42 10.54 24.79 -18.16
C TRP A 42 9.75 24.40 -16.91
N ALA A 43 9.30 25.40 -16.13
CA ALA A 43 8.48 25.18 -14.94
C ALA A 43 7.19 24.41 -15.26
N TYR A 44 6.54 24.73 -16.39
CA TYR A 44 5.36 24.00 -16.86
C TYR A 44 5.67 22.53 -17.16
N LEU A 45 6.79 22.22 -17.85
CA LEU A 45 7.17 20.84 -18.15
C LEU A 45 7.49 20.04 -16.88
N VAL A 46 8.20 20.64 -15.93
CA VAL A 46 8.49 20.02 -14.62
C VAL A 46 7.19 19.73 -13.87
N LEU A 47 6.26 20.69 -13.84
CA LEU A 47 4.95 20.50 -13.22
C LEU A 47 4.14 19.38 -13.91
N MET A 48 4.17 19.30 -15.24
CA MET A 48 3.52 18.24 -15.99
C MET A 48 4.12 16.86 -15.68
N GLN A 49 5.45 16.76 -15.62
CA GLN A 49 6.13 15.52 -15.27
C GLN A 49 5.79 15.06 -13.85
N GLN A 50 5.78 15.98 -12.88
CA GLN A 50 5.38 15.66 -11.49
C GLN A 50 3.93 15.19 -11.39
N ASN A 51 3.00 15.84 -12.11
CA ASN A 51 1.60 15.44 -12.14
C ASN A 51 1.39 14.09 -12.82
N MET A 52 2.14 13.80 -13.89
CA MET A 52 2.15 12.50 -14.55
C MET A 52 2.68 11.41 -13.61
N GLN A 53 3.79 11.66 -12.91
CA GLN A 53 4.35 10.71 -11.94
C GLN A 53 3.35 10.38 -10.83
N LYS A 54 2.80 11.40 -10.14
CA LYS A 54 1.81 11.21 -9.07
C LYS A 54 0.60 10.39 -9.51
N ARG A 55 0.20 10.55 -10.77
CA ARG A 55 -0.93 9.80 -11.31
C ARG A 55 -0.57 8.36 -11.60
N THR A 56 0.56 8.13 -12.25
CA THR A 56 1.04 6.78 -12.52
C THR A 56 1.25 6.02 -11.21
N ASP A 57 1.72 6.71 -10.17
CA ASP A 57 1.80 6.21 -8.81
C ASP A 57 0.44 5.81 -8.24
N LEU A 58 -0.56 6.70 -8.37
CA LEU A 58 -1.93 6.42 -7.90
C LEU A 58 -2.58 5.26 -8.66
N ILE A 59 -2.41 5.20 -9.98
CA ILE A 59 -2.92 4.11 -10.82
C ILE A 59 -2.25 2.79 -10.43
N ALA A 60 -0.92 2.79 -10.24
CA ALA A 60 -0.19 1.60 -9.80
C ALA A 60 -0.66 1.15 -8.41
N LEU A 61 -0.81 2.08 -7.47
CA LEU A 61 -1.29 1.82 -6.11
C LEU A 61 -2.73 1.26 -6.11
N ALA A 62 -3.60 1.76 -6.98
CA ALA A 62 -4.97 1.29 -7.06
C ALA A 62 -5.11 -0.06 -7.79
N ALA A 63 -4.23 -0.35 -8.74
CA ALA A 63 -4.27 -1.58 -9.53
C ALA A 63 -3.58 -2.76 -8.82
N ALA A 64 -2.55 -2.51 -8.01
CA ALA A 64 -1.78 -3.56 -7.34
C ALA A 64 -2.62 -4.50 -6.45
N PRO A 65 -3.59 -4.02 -5.63
CA PRO A 65 -4.47 -4.89 -4.86
C PRO A 65 -5.25 -5.92 -5.67
N ALA A 66 -5.51 -5.64 -6.95
CA ALA A 66 -6.24 -6.55 -7.83
C ALA A 66 -5.36 -7.66 -8.42
N LEU A 67 -4.09 -7.72 -8.02
CA LEU A 67 -3.24 -8.89 -8.23
C LEU A 67 -3.35 -9.91 -7.09
N LEU A 68 -4.15 -9.63 -6.05
CA LEU A 68 -4.43 -10.59 -5.01
C LEU A 68 -5.35 -11.67 -5.57
N ASP A 69 -4.78 -12.86 -5.73
CA ASP A 69 -5.42 -13.99 -6.37
C ASP A 69 -6.32 -14.73 -5.36
N GLU A 70 -7.63 -14.54 -5.46
CA GLU A 70 -8.59 -15.19 -4.55
C GLU A 70 -8.58 -16.73 -4.66
N ASP A 71 -8.05 -17.32 -5.74
CA ASP A 71 -7.93 -18.76 -5.86
C ASP A 71 -6.91 -19.34 -4.87
N LEU A 72 -5.94 -18.55 -4.40
CA LEU A 72 -5.00 -18.96 -3.34
C LEU A 72 -5.67 -19.07 -1.95
N LEU A 73 -6.87 -18.53 -1.78
CA LEU A 73 -7.68 -18.73 -0.57
C LEU A 73 -8.38 -20.09 -0.59
N ARG A 74 -8.64 -20.63 -1.79
CA ARG A 74 -9.32 -21.91 -1.98
C ARG A 74 -8.32 -23.04 -1.73
N ASP A 75 -8.56 -23.87 -0.71
CA ASP A 75 -7.73 -25.05 -0.42
C ASP A 75 -7.98 -26.20 -1.43
N ALA A 76 -8.18 -25.87 -2.71
CA ALA A 76 -8.47 -26.80 -3.79
C ALA A 76 -7.21 -27.63 -4.09
N GLN A 77 -7.17 -28.84 -3.56
CA GLN A 77 -6.22 -29.87 -3.99
C GLN A 77 -6.68 -30.41 -5.33
N GLY A 78 -5.95 -30.11 -6.42
CA GLY A 78 -6.09 -30.80 -7.71
C GLY A 78 -6.70 -29.99 -8.87
N GLU A 79 -7.29 -28.83 -8.62
CA GLU A 79 -7.60 -27.87 -9.69
C GLU A 79 -6.30 -27.15 -10.11
N PRO A 80 -6.11 -26.77 -11.39
CA PRO A 80 -4.99 -25.92 -11.79
C PRO A 80 -5.07 -24.63 -10.99
N GLN A 81 -4.29 -24.57 -9.91
CA GLN A 81 -4.29 -23.48 -8.96
C GLN A 81 -3.95 -22.22 -9.73
N SER A 82 -4.88 -21.26 -9.69
CA SER A 82 -4.78 -19.91 -10.22
C SER A 82 -4.73 -19.79 -11.75
N ARG A 83 -5.59 -18.93 -12.30
CA ARG A 83 -5.47 -18.41 -13.67
C ARG A 83 -5.03 -16.94 -13.61
N PRO A 84 -3.75 -16.62 -13.37
CA PRO A 84 -3.26 -15.25 -13.14
C PRO A 84 -3.67 -14.20 -14.19
N ALA A 85 -4.18 -14.62 -15.35
CA ALA A 85 -4.71 -13.76 -16.39
C ALA A 85 -5.94 -12.96 -15.97
N ASP A 86 -6.85 -13.48 -15.14
CA ASP A 86 -8.04 -12.76 -14.71
C ASP A 86 -7.72 -11.62 -13.73
N ASP A 87 -6.78 -11.83 -12.81
CA ASP A 87 -6.19 -10.81 -11.93
C ASP A 87 -5.62 -9.65 -12.75
N VAL A 88 -4.89 -9.96 -13.82
CA VAL A 88 -4.32 -8.94 -14.72
C VAL A 88 -5.42 -8.16 -15.43
N VAL A 89 -6.52 -8.82 -15.82
CA VAL A 89 -7.69 -8.13 -16.39
C VAL A 89 -8.36 -7.24 -15.35
N ALA A 90 -8.50 -7.69 -14.10
CA ALA A 90 -9.05 -6.91 -12.99
C ALA A 90 -8.18 -5.68 -12.68
N ALA A 91 -6.86 -5.85 -12.59
CA ALA A 91 -5.89 -4.77 -12.41
C ALA A 91 -5.94 -3.77 -13.56
N ARG A 92 -6.03 -4.22 -14.81
CA ARG A 92 -6.22 -3.34 -15.98
C ARG A 92 -7.51 -2.55 -15.88
N ARG A 93 -8.64 -3.19 -15.53
CA ARG A 93 -9.94 -2.50 -15.38
C ARG A 93 -9.87 -1.38 -14.34
N LEU A 94 -9.22 -1.63 -13.20
CA LEU A 94 -9.01 -0.60 -12.17
C LEU A 94 -8.08 0.51 -12.65
N ALA A 95 -6.99 0.18 -13.35
CA ALA A 95 -6.11 1.19 -13.92
C ALA A 95 -6.84 2.11 -14.91
N GLN A 96 -7.70 1.53 -15.75
CA GLN A 96 -8.55 2.26 -16.71
C GLN A 96 -9.58 3.14 -16.00
N HIS A 97 -10.17 2.66 -14.89
CA HIS A 97 -11.10 3.45 -14.08
C HIS A 97 -10.42 4.68 -13.43
N TYR A 98 -9.25 4.48 -12.82
CA TYR A 98 -8.48 5.56 -12.18
C TYR A 98 -7.82 6.51 -13.17
N ARG A 99 -7.67 6.10 -14.44
CA ARG A 99 -7.29 7.03 -15.51
C ARG A 99 -8.26 8.19 -15.63
N HIS A 100 -9.57 7.97 -15.50
CA HIS A 100 -10.57 9.04 -15.67
C HIS A 100 -10.75 9.88 -14.39
N ARG A 101 -10.41 9.34 -13.23
CA ARG A 101 -10.58 10.03 -11.94
C ARG A 101 -9.44 11.01 -11.68
N ALA A 102 -9.69 12.25 -12.08
CA ALA A 102 -9.14 13.48 -11.52
C ALA A 102 -7.62 13.72 -11.68
N ASN A 103 -7.28 14.58 -12.64
CA ASN A 103 -6.36 15.69 -12.37
C ASN A 103 -6.63 16.81 -13.38
N SER A 104 -6.84 18.04 -12.92
CA SER A 104 -6.82 19.22 -13.77
C SER A 104 -5.60 20.05 -13.40
N ALA A 105 -4.76 20.42 -14.37
CA ALA A 105 -3.66 21.34 -14.12
C ALA A 105 -3.80 22.52 -15.08
N GLY A 106 -3.78 23.74 -14.53
CA GLY A 106 -4.06 24.94 -15.30
C GLY A 106 -5.49 24.99 -15.88
N GLY A 107 -6.46 24.37 -15.20
CA GLY A 107 -7.87 24.37 -15.62
C GLY A 107 -8.23 23.35 -16.72
N ALA A 108 -7.26 22.74 -17.39
CA ALA A 108 -7.49 21.66 -18.34
C ALA A 108 -7.51 20.31 -17.62
N ALA A 109 -8.52 19.48 -17.91
CA ALA A 109 -8.52 18.08 -17.51
C ALA A 109 -7.32 17.39 -18.17
N LEU A 110 -6.39 16.90 -17.35
CA LEU A 110 -5.28 16.09 -17.80
C LEU A 110 -5.82 14.68 -18.02
N GLU A 111 -6.75 14.45 -18.93
CA GLU A 111 -7.19 13.08 -19.21
C GLU A 111 -6.08 12.35 -19.96
N LEU A 112 -5.80 11.10 -19.57
CA LEU A 112 -4.95 10.20 -20.34
C LEU A 112 -5.86 9.39 -21.24
N HIS A 113 -5.42 9.19 -22.49
CA HIS A 113 -6.11 8.29 -23.39
C HIS A 113 -5.84 6.82 -23.01
N ALA A 114 -6.60 5.88 -23.57
CA ALA A 114 -6.42 4.47 -23.25
C ALA A 114 -5.17 3.83 -23.82
N SER A 115 -4.76 4.26 -25.00
CA SER A 115 -3.48 3.90 -25.61
C SER A 115 -2.28 4.38 -24.80
N ASP A 116 -2.47 5.45 -24.01
CA ASP A 116 -1.41 6.16 -23.31
C ASP A 116 -1.06 5.52 -21.97
N VAL A 117 -1.86 4.54 -21.51
CA VAL A 117 -1.64 3.83 -20.24
C VAL A 117 -1.42 2.36 -20.51
N LYS A 118 -0.19 1.90 -20.31
CA LYS A 118 0.18 0.49 -20.41
C LYS A 118 0.39 -0.09 -19.02
N LEU A 119 -0.34 -1.15 -18.70
CA LEU A 119 -0.16 -1.93 -17.47
C LEU A 119 0.53 -3.26 -17.79
N THR A 120 1.62 -3.53 -17.09
CA THR A 120 2.35 -4.80 -17.14
C THR A 120 2.39 -5.39 -15.73
N ALA A 121 1.82 -6.58 -15.53
CA ALA A 121 1.93 -7.31 -14.28
C ALA A 121 3.15 -8.24 -14.28
N GLY A 122 3.70 -8.49 -13.09
CA GLY A 122 4.82 -9.41 -12.90
C GLY A 122 5.00 -9.78 -11.43
N ARG A 123 6.08 -10.51 -11.16
CA ARG A 123 6.46 -10.91 -9.81
C ARG A 123 7.82 -10.34 -9.43
N VAL A 124 7.90 -9.77 -8.24
CA VAL A 124 9.11 -9.31 -7.59
C VAL A 124 9.29 -10.13 -6.31
N PRO A 125 10.30 -11.02 -6.23
CA PRO A 125 10.51 -11.87 -5.05
C PRO A 125 10.79 -11.08 -3.77
N ASP A 126 11.59 -10.00 -3.89
CA ASP A 126 11.93 -9.12 -2.78
C ASP A 126 11.65 -7.65 -3.18
N PRO A 127 10.59 -7.02 -2.64
CA PRO A 127 10.25 -5.63 -2.93
C PRO A 127 11.30 -4.63 -2.41
N LYS A 128 12.22 -5.06 -1.54
CA LYS A 128 13.23 -4.19 -0.90
C LYS A 128 14.62 -4.35 -1.49
N ALA A 129 14.83 -5.32 -2.39
CA ALA A 129 16.12 -5.51 -3.04
C ALA A 129 16.52 -4.25 -3.84
N PRO A 130 17.75 -3.74 -3.69
CA PRO A 130 18.24 -2.62 -4.47
C PRO A 130 18.23 -2.99 -5.95
N ARG A 131 17.58 -2.16 -6.77
CA ARG A 131 17.19 -2.51 -8.15
C ARG A 131 18.40 -2.70 -9.06
N PRO A 132 18.56 -3.85 -9.75
CA PRO A 132 19.30 -3.90 -10.99
C PRO A 132 18.33 -4.39 -12.07
N ARG A 133 17.75 -3.45 -12.83
CA ARG A 133 16.96 -3.73 -14.05
C ARG A 133 15.85 -4.77 -13.83
N PHE A 134 14.68 -4.32 -13.38
CA PHE A 134 13.47 -5.14 -13.38
C PHE A 134 13.13 -5.59 -14.81
N GLY A 135 13.62 -6.78 -15.17
CA GLY A 135 12.85 -7.65 -16.03
C GLY A 135 11.68 -8.12 -15.18
N LEU A 136 10.52 -7.46 -15.30
CA LEU A 136 9.27 -8.14 -15.00
C LEU A 136 9.35 -9.40 -15.85
N ARG A 137 9.65 -10.54 -15.24
CA ARG A 137 9.59 -11.79 -15.98
C ARG A 137 8.11 -11.90 -16.35
N PRO A 138 7.74 -11.74 -17.65
CA PRO A 138 6.39 -12.07 -18.03
C PRO A 138 6.19 -13.51 -17.55
N ALA A 139 5.04 -13.79 -16.94
CA ALA A 139 4.72 -15.13 -16.47
C ALA A 139 4.47 -16.09 -17.65
N THR A 140 5.39 -16.16 -18.62
CA THR A 140 5.45 -17.24 -19.59
C THR A 140 5.85 -18.50 -18.81
N GLY A 141 4.83 -19.17 -18.25
CA GLY A 141 4.96 -20.42 -17.48
C GLY A 141 4.96 -20.30 -15.96
N ALA A 142 4.51 -19.17 -15.36
CA ALA A 142 4.64 -19.00 -13.92
C ALA A 142 3.58 -19.79 -13.12
N THR A 143 4.04 -20.78 -12.37
CA THR A 143 3.35 -21.48 -11.26
C THR A 143 3.08 -20.57 -10.05
N HIS A 144 3.12 -19.25 -10.22
CA HIS A 144 3.18 -18.30 -9.11
C HIS A 144 2.35 -17.06 -9.42
N ALA A 145 1.53 -16.64 -8.44
CA ALA A 145 0.75 -15.42 -8.52
C ALA A 145 1.60 -14.16 -8.73
N PHE A 146 1.01 -13.19 -9.42
CA PHE A 146 1.60 -11.86 -9.59
C PHE A 146 1.56 -11.10 -8.26
N ASN A 147 2.53 -10.23 -8.03
CA ASN A 147 2.52 -9.34 -6.86
C ASN A 147 2.90 -7.90 -7.18
N THR A 148 3.23 -7.60 -8.44
CA THR A 148 3.70 -6.28 -8.86
C THR A 148 3.02 -5.83 -10.14
N VAL A 149 2.54 -4.59 -10.15
CA VAL A 149 2.10 -3.90 -11.37
C VAL A 149 3.11 -2.81 -11.73
N ARG A 150 3.41 -2.70 -13.02
CA ARG A 150 4.05 -1.54 -13.64
C ARG A 150 3.02 -0.82 -14.47
N VAL A 151 2.86 0.47 -14.18
CA VAL A 151 2.05 1.36 -14.99
C VAL A 151 3.00 2.29 -15.71
N GLU A 152 2.84 2.38 -17.03
CA GLU A 152 3.51 3.36 -17.87
C GLU A 152 2.45 4.27 -18.44
N ALA A 153 2.59 5.56 -18.20
CA ALA A 153 1.71 6.57 -18.75
C ALA A 153 2.51 7.51 -19.65
N GLN A 154 2.07 7.69 -20.89
CA GLN A 154 2.75 8.52 -21.88
C GLN A 154 1.75 9.42 -22.59
N ARG A 155 1.92 10.74 -22.51
CA ARG A 155 1.18 11.66 -23.36
C ARG A 155 1.92 11.85 -24.67
N SER A 156 1.37 11.33 -25.76
CA SER A 156 1.98 11.45 -27.08
C SER A 156 1.77 12.85 -27.67
N ARG A 157 2.74 13.30 -28.47
CA ARG A 157 2.65 14.49 -29.33
C ARG A 157 1.47 14.42 -30.31
N SER A 158 1.03 13.23 -30.69
CA SER A 158 -0.05 12.99 -31.67
C SER A 158 -1.40 12.65 -31.05
N GLY A 159 -1.51 12.65 -29.71
CA GLY A 159 -2.75 12.29 -29.02
C GLY A 159 -3.71 13.48 -28.83
N ASP A 160 -4.90 13.21 -28.30
CA ASP A 160 -5.98 14.18 -28.11
C ASP A 160 -5.65 15.30 -27.10
N ASN A 161 -4.56 15.15 -26.34
CA ASN A 161 -4.12 16.12 -25.34
C ASN A 161 -2.58 16.20 -25.30
N PRO A 162 -1.94 16.86 -26.28
CA PRO A 162 -0.48 16.97 -26.30
C PRO A 162 0.02 17.97 -25.25
N VAL A 163 1.24 17.75 -24.73
CA VAL A 163 1.91 18.76 -23.90
C VAL A 163 2.55 19.78 -24.85
N LEU A 164 1.90 20.94 -24.98
CA LEU A 164 2.40 22.04 -25.81
C LEU A 164 3.54 22.77 -25.11
N HIS A 165 4.60 23.09 -25.85
CA HIS A 165 5.59 24.07 -25.40
C HIS A 165 5.01 25.47 -25.55
N LEU A 166 4.88 26.21 -24.44
CA LEU A 166 4.42 27.62 -24.44
C LEU A 166 5.25 28.50 -25.38
N LEU A 167 6.56 28.22 -25.46
CA LEU A 167 7.49 28.95 -26.32
C LEU A 167 7.48 28.53 -27.79
N ALA A 168 6.89 27.39 -28.14
CA ALA A 168 6.89 26.93 -29.52
C ALA A 168 5.91 27.74 -30.42
N GLY A 169 5.10 28.64 -29.83
CA GLY A 169 4.23 29.56 -30.57
C GLY A 169 4.98 30.50 -31.53
N PHE A 170 6.28 30.74 -31.34
CA PHE A 170 7.07 31.62 -32.22
C PHE A 170 7.59 30.93 -33.51
N MET A 171 7.57 29.58 -33.60
CA MET A 171 8.15 28.83 -34.73
C MET A 171 7.34 27.59 -35.18
N ARG A 172 6.08 27.45 -34.72
CA ARG A 172 5.14 26.30 -34.79
C ARG A 172 5.12 25.46 -33.52
N PRO A 173 3.94 25.19 -32.94
CA PRO A 173 3.82 24.39 -31.73
C PRO A 173 4.43 22.99 -31.95
N HIS A 174 5.52 22.72 -31.24
CA HIS A 174 6.07 21.38 -31.10
C HIS A 174 5.50 20.82 -29.81
N ALA A 175 4.66 19.80 -29.94
CA ALA A 175 4.26 19.03 -28.78
C ALA A 175 5.41 18.10 -28.37
N THR A 176 5.57 17.90 -27.07
CA THR A 176 6.53 16.95 -26.52
C THR A 176 5.83 15.74 -25.94
N THR A 177 6.53 14.61 -25.94
CA THR A 177 6.08 13.40 -25.28
C THR A 177 6.54 13.43 -23.84
N VAL A 178 5.59 13.43 -22.90
CA VAL A 178 5.89 13.31 -21.46
C VAL A 178 5.47 11.92 -21.00
N GLY A 179 6.44 11.15 -20.55
CA GLY A 179 6.25 9.81 -20.00
C GLY A 179 6.49 9.78 -18.49
N SER A 180 5.83 8.85 -17.82
CA SER A 180 6.11 8.48 -16.43
C SER A 180 5.89 6.98 -16.27
N ASN A 181 6.61 6.37 -15.34
CA ASN A 181 6.41 4.99 -14.97
C ASN A 181 6.33 4.88 -13.45
N SER A 182 5.58 3.89 -12.97
CA SER A 182 5.50 3.60 -11.55
C SER A 182 5.29 2.12 -11.34
N LEU A 183 5.83 1.62 -10.23
CA LEU A 183 5.78 0.24 -9.82
C LEU A 183 5.14 0.17 -8.45
N ALA A 184 4.13 -0.68 -8.31
CA ALA A 184 3.52 -0.98 -7.03
C ALA A 184 3.59 -2.49 -6.77
N THR A 185 4.15 -2.87 -5.63
CA THR A 185 4.36 -4.26 -5.22
C THR A 185 3.66 -4.55 -3.90
N LEU A 186 2.99 -5.70 -3.85
CA LEU A 186 2.44 -6.29 -2.64
C LEU A 186 3.54 -7.02 -1.87
N ASP A 187 3.91 -6.49 -0.71
CA ASP A 187 4.89 -7.09 0.21
C ASP A 187 4.16 -7.92 1.27
N ASN A 188 4.37 -9.24 1.27
CA ASN A 188 3.80 -10.16 2.26
C ASN A 188 4.76 -10.48 3.42
N HIS A 189 5.91 -9.81 3.54
CA HIS A 189 6.87 -10.03 4.62
C HIS A 189 6.46 -9.33 5.92
N VAL A 190 5.23 -9.58 6.37
CA VAL A 190 4.64 -8.95 7.55
C VAL A 190 5.26 -9.52 8.82
N VAL A 191 5.77 -8.66 9.68
CA VAL A 191 6.31 -9.06 10.98
C VAL A 191 5.55 -8.46 12.14
N GLY A 192 4.60 -7.56 11.87
CA GLY A 192 3.87 -6.91 12.93
C GLY A 192 3.02 -5.76 12.43
N PHE A 193 2.52 -4.99 13.39
CA PHE A 193 1.67 -3.85 13.12
C PHE A 193 2.12 -2.63 13.91
N ARG A 194 2.24 -1.49 13.24
CA ARG A 194 2.54 -0.17 13.81
C ARG A 194 1.29 0.71 13.69
N PRO A 195 0.38 0.71 14.67
CA PRO A 195 -0.73 1.66 14.69
C PRO A 195 -0.19 3.09 14.76
N THR A 196 -0.97 4.04 14.27
CA THR A 196 -0.66 5.47 14.34
C THR A 196 -1.76 6.19 15.11
N HIS A 197 -1.54 7.43 15.52
CA HIS A 197 -2.57 8.22 16.23
C HIS A 197 -3.88 8.39 15.45
N ARG A 198 -3.86 8.18 14.12
CA ARG A 198 -5.02 8.31 13.23
C ARG A 198 -5.59 6.97 12.79
N LEU A 199 -4.85 5.88 12.97
CA LEU A 199 -5.19 4.60 12.38
C LEU A 199 -4.79 3.45 13.31
N SER A 200 -5.80 2.80 13.86
CA SER A 200 -5.65 1.56 14.62
C SER A 200 -5.19 0.41 13.74
N ALA A 201 -4.42 -0.52 14.30
CA ALA A 201 -4.09 -1.76 13.62
C ALA A 201 -5.26 -2.75 13.73
N PRO A 202 -5.72 -3.40 12.65
CA PRO A 202 -6.89 -4.28 12.66
C PRO A 202 -6.59 -5.66 13.27
N VAL A 203 -5.76 -5.71 14.32
CA VAL A 203 -5.37 -6.94 15.01
C VAL A 203 -6.46 -7.31 16.01
N ALA A 204 -6.95 -8.53 15.94
CA ALA A 204 -7.88 -9.09 16.92
C ALA A 204 -7.10 -9.54 18.17
N PRO A 205 -7.68 -9.40 19.37
CA PRO A 205 -7.06 -9.83 20.63
C PRO A 205 -7.10 -11.36 20.83
N LEU A 206 -7.50 -12.13 19.81
CA LEU A 206 -7.66 -13.57 19.88
C LEU A 206 -6.58 -14.22 19.01
N ALA A 207 -5.61 -14.86 19.64
CA ALA A 207 -4.58 -15.62 18.96
C ALA A 207 -5.06 -17.04 18.66
N ILE A 208 -4.65 -17.58 17.51
CA ILE A 208 -5.03 -18.90 17.01
C ILE A 208 -3.81 -19.82 17.06
N SER A 209 -4.02 -21.06 17.50
CA SER A 209 -2.97 -22.07 17.47
C SER A 209 -2.51 -22.34 16.05
N SER A 210 -1.19 -22.34 15.83
CA SER A 210 -0.60 -22.64 14.52
C SER A 210 -0.98 -24.02 13.99
N ARG A 211 -1.22 -24.99 14.88
CA ARG A 211 -1.70 -26.32 14.52
C ARG A 211 -3.12 -26.25 13.97
N ALA A 212 -4.02 -25.55 14.67
CA ALA A 212 -5.41 -25.43 14.26
C ALA A 212 -5.56 -24.69 12.92
N TRP A 213 -4.79 -23.61 12.72
CA TRP A 213 -4.77 -22.90 11.45
C TRP A 213 -4.39 -23.80 10.26
N LYS A 214 -3.41 -24.70 10.47
CA LYS A 214 -2.90 -25.59 9.41
C LYS A 214 -3.78 -26.81 9.16
N HIS A 215 -4.41 -27.36 10.20
CA HIS A 215 -5.01 -28.70 10.13
C HIS A 215 -6.52 -28.74 10.36
N ASP A 216 -7.12 -27.74 11.01
CA ASP A 216 -8.52 -27.82 11.46
C ASP A 216 -9.50 -27.13 10.48
N ARG A 217 -9.00 -26.61 9.35
CA ARG A 217 -9.82 -26.03 8.27
C ARG A 217 -10.54 -27.13 7.52
N SER A 218 -11.84 -27.25 7.73
CA SER A 218 -12.59 -28.46 7.35
C SER A 218 -13.94 -28.22 6.69
N GLN A 219 -14.57 -27.05 6.90
CA GLN A 219 -15.91 -26.77 6.41
C GLN A 219 -15.92 -25.50 5.57
N ASP A 220 -16.72 -25.50 4.51
CA ASP A 220 -17.11 -24.31 3.75
C ASP A 220 -18.63 -24.21 3.91
N SER A 221 -19.13 -23.12 4.48
CA SER A 221 -20.56 -22.96 4.76
C SER A 221 -21.28 -22.02 3.79
N ASP A 222 -20.55 -21.22 3.04
CA ASP A 222 -21.09 -20.23 2.12
C ASP A 222 -20.87 -20.60 0.64
N SER A 223 -20.33 -21.80 0.40
CA SER A 223 -20.11 -22.39 -0.93
C SER A 223 -19.12 -21.60 -1.78
N ASN A 224 -18.26 -20.78 -1.18
CA ASN A 224 -17.27 -19.97 -1.89
C ASN A 224 -15.94 -20.73 -2.16
N SER A 225 -15.87 -22.01 -1.74
CA SER A 225 -14.73 -22.91 -1.82
C SER A 225 -13.53 -22.54 -0.94
N VAL A 226 -13.69 -21.59 -0.03
CA VAL A 226 -12.69 -21.20 0.97
C VAL A 226 -13.00 -21.91 2.28
N LYS A 227 -12.04 -22.71 2.77
CA LYS A 227 -12.26 -23.47 4.01
C LYS A 227 -12.21 -22.55 5.23
N GLU A 228 -13.26 -22.63 6.02
CA GLU A 228 -13.44 -21.93 7.28
C GLU A 228 -12.69 -22.62 8.41
N LEU A 229 -12.30 -21.83 9.42
CA LEU A 229 -11.77 -22.30 10.69
C LEU A 229 -12.74 -21.97 11.82
N VAL A 230 -13.00 -22.98 12.66
CA VAL A 230 -13.73 -22.81 13.92
C VAL A 230 -12.72 -22.61 15.06
N VAL A 231 -12.62 -21.36 15.50
CA VAL A 231 -11.78 -20.91 16.60
C VAL A 231 -12.56 -21.02 17.91
N ARG A 232 -11.92 -21.57 18.94
CA ARG A 232 -12.55 -22.07 20.16
C ARG A 232 -11.77 -21.58 21.37
N LEU A 233 -12.42 -20.78 22.22
CA LEU A 233 -11.85 -20.27 23.47
C LEU A 233 -12.58 -20.88 24.67
N ALA A 234 -11.85 -21.58 25.53
CA ALA A 234 -12.42 -22.35 26.63
C ALA A 234 -13.02 -21.47 27.73
N ALA A 235 -13.98 -22.06 28.47
CA ALA A 235 -14.48 -21.49 29.71
C ALA A 235 -13.47 -21.67 30.84
N GLN A 236 -13.59 -20.87 31.91
CA GLN A 236 -12.81 -21.06 33.14
C GLN A 236 -12.91 -22.47 33.78
N GLN A 237 -13.97 -23.24 33.49
CA GLN A 237 -14.18 -24.60 33.98
C GLN A 237 -14.06 -25.61 32.83
N SER A 238 -13.45 -26.77 33.10
CA SER A 238 -13.11 -27.85 32.15
C SER A 238 -14.15 -28.04 31.03
N SER A 239 -13.86 -27.50 29.85
CA SER A 239 -14.62 -27.82 28.64
C SER A 239 -14.18 -29.18 28.12
N PRO A 240 -15.08 -30.04 27.65
CA PRO A 240 -14.72 -31.32 27.04
C PRO A 240 -14.01 -31.15 25.68
N LEU A 241 -14.15 -29.98 25.04
CA LEU A 241 -13.51 -29.68 23.76
C LEU A 241 -12.21 -28.89 23.98
N PRO A 242 -11.11 -29.27 23.31
CA PRO A 242 -9.85 -28.53 23.42
C PRO A 242 -9.99 -27.10 22.89
N SER A 243 -9.44 -26.15 23.62
CA SER A 243 -9.17 -24.78 23.14
C SER A 243 -8.16 -24.85 22.00
N ASN A 244 -8.37 -24.01 20.98
CA ASN A 244 -7.37 -23.78 19.93
C ASN A 244 -7.05 -22.29 19.78
N SER A 245 -7.41 -21.50 20.79
CA SER A 245 -7.20 -20.06 20.82
C SER A 245 -6.98 -19.55 22.23
N ALA A 246 -6.34 -18.38 22.31
CA ALA A 246 -6.10 -17.66 23.55
C ALA A 246 -6.35 -16.16 23.34
N ILE A 247 -6.91 -15.49 24.34
CA ILE A 247 -6.95 -14.02 24.36
C ILE A 247 -5.55 -13.52 24.70
N VAL A 248 -4.97 -12.67 23.87
CA VAL A 248 -3.64 -12.10 24.08
C VAL A 248 -3.71 -10.63 24.51
N ALA A 249 -2.80 -10.24 25.39
CA ALA A 249 -2.60 -8.86 25.79
C ALA A 249 -1.66 -8.15 24.81
N THR A 250 -2.03 -6.94 24.37
CA THR A 250 -1.13 -6.08 23.59
C THR A 250 -0.27 -5.16 24.46
N GLY A 251 -0.65 -5.00 25.72
CA GLY A 251 0.04 -4.18 26.73
C GLY A 251 0.77 -5.02 27.77
N SER A 252 1.15 -4.40 28.89
CA SER A 252 1.91 -5.05 29.98
C SER A 252 1.08 -5.99 30.86
N GLN A 253 -0.24 -5.94 30.73
CA GLN A 253 -1.17 -6.71 31.55
C GLN A 253 -2.31 -7.26 30.70
N LEU A 254 -2.80 -8.44 31.07
CA LEU A 254 -3.98 -9.04 30.47
C LEU A 254 -5.24 -8.30 30.96
N ASN A 255 -5.74 -7.38 30.13
CA ASN A 255 -6.96 -6.63 30.38
C ASN A 255 -8.08 -7.07 29.43
N LEU A 256 -9.00 -7.91 29.93
CA LEU A 256 -10.10 -8.44 29.14
C LEU A 256 -11.06 -7.35 28.62
N ALA A 257 -11.26 -6.27 29.37
CA ALA A 257 -12.09 -5.15 28.92
C ALA A 257 -11.43 -4.40 27.75
N ALA A 258 -10.09 -4.28 27.75
CA ALA A 258 -9.35 -3.73 26.63
C ALA A 258 -9.43 -4.65 25.41
N ALA A 259 -9.23 -5.96 25.59
CA ALA A 259 -9.37 -6.96 24.52
C ALA A 259 -10.75 -6.87 23.84
N ILE A 260 -11.83 -6.81 24.61
CA ILE A 260 -13.19 -6.66 24.05
C ILE A 260 -13.32 -5.40 23.17
N LYS A 261 -12.75 -4.26 23.60
CA LYS A 261 -12.76 -3.01 22.80
C LYS A 261 -11.93 -3.14 21.51
N GLN A 262 -10.82 -3.87 21.56
CA GLN A 262 -9.92 -4.11 20.43
C GLN A 262 -10.57 -4.92 19.31
N VAL A 263 -11.54 -5.79 19.61
CA VAL A 263 -12.30 -6.52 18.57
C VAL A 263 -12.92 -5.54 17.56
N SER A 264 -13.59 -4.50 18.08
CA SER A 264 -14.28 -3.51 17.24
C SER A 264 -13.32 -2.51 16.60
N HIS A 265 -12.38 -1.95 17.36
CA HIS A 265 -11.59 -0.79 16.94
C HIS A 265 -10.17 -1.12 16.49
N GLY A 266 -9.74 -2.37 16.65
CA GLY A 266 -8.34 -2.76 16.52
C GLY A 266 -7.48 -2.23 17.68
N VAL A 267 -6.17 -2.36 17.54
CA VAL A 267 -5.17 -1.93 18.51
C VAL A 267 -4.74 -0.50 18.24
N VAL A 268 -4.86 0.36 19.25
CA VAL A 268 -4.42 1.78 19.16
C VAL A 268 -3.02 1.97 19.75
N PRO A 269 -2.30 3.06 19.44
CA PRO A 269 -0.94 3.27 19.94
C PRO A 269 -0.82 3.27 21.47
N SER A 270 -1.84 3.76 22.19
CA SER A 270 -1.84 3.83 23.66
C SER A 270 -1.98 2.47 24.35
N GLU A 271 -2.38 1.43 23.60
CA GLU A 271 -2.53 0.06 24.11
C GLU A 271 -1.28 -0.80 23.90
N LEU A 272 -0.28 -0.25 23.19
CA LEU A 272 1.01 -0.89 23.03
C LEU A 272 1.93 -0.56 24.19
N LEU A 273 2.88 -1.47 24.44
CA LEU A 273 3.96 -1.21 25.39
C LEU A 273 4.71 0.08 25.01
N PRO A 274 4.98 0.99 25.98
CA PRO A 274 5.56 2.31 25.70
C PRO A 274 6.87 2.27 24.90
N ARG A 275 7.61 1.16 24.97
CA ARG A 275 8.93 1.01 24.34
C ARG A 275 8.90 0.49 22.91
N THR A 276 7.87 -0.23 22.48
CA THR A 276 7.93 -0.95 21.20
C THR A 276 7.26 -0.19 20.05
N GLN A 277 6.26 0.66 20.32
CA GLN A 277 5.42 1.37 19.30
C GLN A 277 4.86 0.46 18.17
N ILE A 278 5.12 -0.84 18.23
CA ILE A 278 4.87 -1.85 17.23
C ILE A 278 4.44 -3.10 17.99
N LEU A 279 3.39 -3.75 17.51
CA LEU A 279 3.06 -5.11 17.87
C LEU A 279 3.86 -6.05 16.97
N GLY A 280 5.10 -6.34 17.37
CA GLY A 280 6.07 -7.14 16.62
C GLY A 280 7.52 -6.76 16.96
N PRO A 281 8.52 -7.41 16.32
CA PRO A 281 8.37 -8.45 15.30
C PRO A 281 7.83 -9.76 15.89
N ALA A 282 6.97 -10.45 15.15
CA ALA A 282 6.52 -11.81 15.45
C ALA A 282 6.82 -12.69 14.24
N THR A 283 7.91 -13.45 14.33
CA THR A 283 8.32 -14.43 13.32
C THR A 283 8.71 -15.74 14.00
N PRO A 284 8.83 -16.87 13.29
CA PRO A 284 9.27 -18.11 13.95
C PRO A 284 10.69 -18.05 14.50
N THR A 285 11.57 -17.22 13.91
CA THR A 285 12.96 -17.02 14.36
C THR A 285 13.07 -15.95 15.45
N ALA A 286 12.14 -15.01 15.51
CA ALA A 286 12.05 -13.96 16.52
C ALA A 286 10.59 -13.84 16.99
N PRO A 287 10.12 -14.79 17.82
CA PRO A 287 8.73 -14.80 18.29
C PRO A 287 8.47 -13.63 19.25
N LEU A 288 7.23 -13.16 19.25
CA LEU A 288 6.74 -12.17 20.21
C LEU A 288 6.01 -12.90 21.34
N ASN A 289 6.52 -12.82 22.56
CA ASN A 289 5.83 -13.37 23.72
C ASN A 289 4.82 -12.36 24.26
N LEU A 290 3.55 -12.77 24.36
CA LEU A 290 2.47 -11.94 24.90
C LEU A 290 1.77 -12.69 26.02
N LEU A 291 1.38 -11.97 27.08
CA LEU A 291 0.50 -12.54 28.10
C LEU A 291 -0.81 -13.00 27.45
N ALA A 292 -1.30 -14.17 27.83
CA ALA A 292 -2.43 -14.82 27.21
C ALA A 292 -3.25 -15.66 28.18
N THR A 293 -4.53 -15.85 27.87
CA THR A 293 -5.40 -16.79 28.58
C THR A 293 -6.28 -17.56 27.62
N GLU A 294 -6.40 -18.86 27.81
CA GLU A 294 -7.39 -19.69 27.09
C GLU A 294 -8.76 -19.67 27.77
N LYS A 295 -8.87 -19.03 28.93
CA LYS A 295 -10.06 -19.05 29.78
C LYS A 295 -10.76 -17.71 29.77
N ALA A 296 -12.02 -17.71 29.36
CA ALA A 296 -12.94 -16.59 29.55
C ALA A 296 -14.05 -16.95 30.54
N THR A 297 -14.56 -15.94 31.25
CA THR A 297 -15.84 -16.06 31.96
C THR A 297 -16.99 -16.12 30.94
N ALA A 298 -18.14 -16.66 31.33
CA ALA A 298 -19.31 -16.70 30.45
C ALA A 298 -19.74 -15.28 29.99
N ALA A 299 -19.66 -14.29 30.88
CA ALA A 299 -19.96 -12.89 30.56
C ALA A 299 -18.97 -12.32 29.52
N THR A 300 -17.67 -12.55 29.71
CA THR A 300 -16.63 -12.14 28.77
C THR A 300 -16.79 -12.82 27.41
N ALA A 301 -17.08 -14.12 27.39
CA ALA A 301 -17.33 -14.87 26.16
C ALA A 301 -18.55 -14.32 25.39
N ALA A 302 -19.65 -14.03 26.11
CA ALA A 302 -20.84 -13.43 25.51
C ALA A 302 -20.58 -12.03 24.94
N GLU A 303 -19.83 -11.18 25.66
CA GLU A 303 -19.50 -9.85 25.17
C GLU A 303 -18.57 -9.90 23.95
N LEU A 304 -17.54 -10.78 23.97
CA LEU A 304 -16.68 -11.02 22.81
C LEU A 304 -17.50 -11.50 21.60
N ALA A 305 -18.41 -12.46 21.78
CA ALA A 305 -19.29 -12.93 20.71
C ALA A 305 -20.12 -11.78 20.13
N GLY A 306 -20.69 -10.92 20.97
CA GLY A 306 -21.41 -9.72 20.56
C GLY A 306 -20.56 -8.78 19.70
N ARG A 307 -19.31 -8.50 20.13
CA ARG A 307 -18.38 -7.64 19.38
C ARG A 307 -17.94 -8.25 18.05
N PHE A 308 -17.63 -9.55 18.01
CA PHE A 308 -17.27 -10.22 16.77
C PHE A 308 -18.44 -10.27 15.78
N ASN A 309 -19.67 -10.48 16.23
CA ASN A 309 -20.86 -10.39 15.36
C ASN A 309 -21.09 -8.97 14.83
N GLN A 310 -20.77 -7.93 15.61
CA GLN A 310 -20.77 -6.55 15.11
C GLN A 310 -19.74 -6.36 13.99
N VAL A 311 -18.53 -6.93 14.15
CA VAL A 311 -17.48 -6.90 13.12
C VAL A 311 -17.93 -7.64 11.87
N ALA A 312 -18.50 -8.85 12.00
CA ALA A 312 -18.98 -9.67 10.90
C ALA A 312 -20.00 -8.95 10.01
N ARG A 313 -20.89 -8.17 10.62
CA ARG A 313 -21.92 -7.37 9.93
C ARG A 313 -21.42 -6.04 9.36
N SER A 314 -20.17 -5.66 9.66
CA SER A 314 -19.60 -4.40 9.21
C SER A 314 -18.90 -4.54 7.86
N GLN A 315 -18.70 -3.43 7.14
CA GLN A 315 -17.83 -3.40 5.95
C GLN A 315 -16.36 -3.71 6.25
N ARG A 316 -15.97 -3.70 7.53
CA ARG A 316 -14.61 -4.00 8.00
C ARG A 316 -14.64 -5.32 8.75
N ASN A 317 -15.13 -6.38 8.14
CA ASN A 317 -15.24 -7.70 8.75
C ASN A 317 -13.92 -8.50 8.75
N ILE A 318 -12.85 -7.99 8.13
CA ILE A 318 -11.53 -8.62 8.11
C ILE A 318 -10.68 -8.13 9.29
N ARG A 319 -10.00 -9.06 9.97
CA ARG A 319 -9.06 -8.81 11.06
C ARG A 319 -7.77 -9.61 10.87
N ALA A 320 -6.68 -9.13 11.46
CA ALA A 320 -5.45 -9.87 11.59
C ALA A 320 -5.46 -10.64 12.92
N PHE A 321 -5.32 -11.95 12.88
CA PHE A 321 -5.26 -12.83 14.04
C PHE A 321 -3.80 -13.22 14.30
N PRO A 322 -3.27 -13.03 15.52
CA PRO A 322 -1.97 -13.56 15.90
C PRO A 322 -1.96 -15.10 15.82
N ILE A 323 -0.87 -15.68 15.35
CA ILE A 323 -0.65 -17.14 15.35
C ILE A 323 0.36 -17.48 16.42
N TYR A 324 0.01 -18.39 17.35
CA TYR A 324 0.94 -18.87 18.38
C TYR A 324 1.39 -20.30 18.13
N SER A 325 2.67 -20.59 18.42
CA SER A 325 3.20 -21.96 18.35
C SER A 325 2.96 -22.73 19.65
N GLU A 326 3.13 -22.04 20.78
CA GLU A 326 3.14 -22.61 22.12
C GLU A 326 2.45 -21.63 23.06
N LEU A 327 1.78 -22.15 24.07
CA LEU A 327 1.25 -21.40 25.20
C LEU A 327 1.86 -21.99 26.46
N ASP A 328 2.63 -21.21 27.20
CA ASP A 328 3.19 -21.63 28.48
C ASP A 328 2.17 -21.41 29.59
N GLU A 329 1.65 -22.49 30.14
CA GLU A 329 0.65 -22.47 31.22
C GLU A 329 1.18 -21.82 32.50
N LYS A 330 2.50 -21.86 32.76
CA LYS A 330 3.09 -21.33 34.00
C LYS A 330 3.29 -19.83 33.95
N SER A 331 3.82 -19.32 32.83
CA SER A 331 4.03 -17.89 32.63
C SER A 331 2.80 -17.17 32.08
N HIS A 332 1.81 -17.94 31.59
CA HIS A 332 0.67 -17.43 30.84
C HIS A 332 1.12 -16.64 29.60
N GLU A 333 2.18 -17.06 28.93
CA GLU A 333 2.68 -16.41 27.72
C GLU A 333 2.38 -17.24 26.47
N ALA A 334 1.78 -16.60 25.46
CA ALA A 334 1.66 -17.14 24.12
C ALA A 334 2.85 -16.69 23.27
N ARG A 335 3.52 -17.65 22.65
CA ARG A 335 4.63 -17.43 21.73
C ARG A 335 4.11 -17.15 20.32
N ILE A 336 3.93 -15.88 19.98
CA ILE A 336 3.39 -15.44 18.69
C ILE A 336 4.48 -15.51 17.62
N ILE A 337 4.20 -16.24 16.53
CA ILE A 337 5.14 -16.53 15.46
C ILE A 337 4.76 -15.89 14.11
N GLY A 338 3.64 -15.18 14.05
CA GLY A 338 3.17 -14.51 12.84
C GLY A 338 1.73 -14.03 12.97
N PHE A 339 1.17 -13.59 11.85
CA PHE A 339 -0.21 -13.12 11.78
C PHE A 339 -0.89 -13.68 10.53
N VAL A 340 -2.20 -13.87 10.60
CA VAL A 340 -3.02 -14.24 9.43
C VAL A 340 -4.20 -13.30 9.32
N ALA A 341 -4.62 -12.99 8.10
CA ALA A 341 -5.84 -12.24 7.89
C ALA A 341 -7.01 -13.18 7.67
N ALA A 342 -8.12 -12.90 8.35
CA ALA A 342 -9.34 -13.66 8.20
C ALA A 342 -10.56 -12.75 8.34
N ARG A 343 -11.60 -13.05 7.56
CA ARG A 343 -12.93 -12.50 7.69
C ARG A 343 -13.63 -13.18 8.86
N VAL A 344 -14.26 -12.38 9.72
CA VAL A 344 -15.15 -12.89 10.76
C VAL A 344 -16.51 -13.15 10.15
N LEU A 345 -16.97 -14.40 10.19
CA LEU A 345 -18.29 -14.79 9.69
C LEU A 345 -19.34 -14.73 10.79
N GLU A 346 -19.01 -15.33 11.94
CA GLU A 346 -19.95 -15.47 13.05
C GLU A 346 -19.23 -15.74 14.36
N ALA A 347 -19.79 -15.29 15.47
CA ALA A 347 -19.40 -15.71 16.80
C ALA A 347 -20.62 -16.16 17.63
N LYS A 348 -20.49 -17.28 18.34
CA LYS A 348 -21.52 -17.86 19.19
C LYS A 348 -20.93 -18.26 20.53
N VAL A 349 -21.77 -18.32 21.56
CA VAL A 349 -21.44 -18.98 22.80
C VAL A 349 -22.17 -20.32 22.82
N GLU A 350 -21.43 -21.41 22.74
CA GLU A 350 -21.95 -22.77 22.77
C GLU A 350 -21.68 -23.36 24.15
N GLY A 351 -22.73 -23.43 24.98
CA GLY A 351 -22.60 -23.78 26.39
C GLY A 351 -21.80 -22.72 27.14
N ARG A 352 -20.52 -23.01 27.43
CA ARG A 352 -19.60 -22.10 28.13
C ARG A 352 -18.42 -21.65 27.27
N GLN A 353 -18.39 -22.06 26.00
CA GLN A 353 -17.27 -21.85 25.09
C GLN A 353 -17.61 -20.76 24.09
N LEU A 354 -16.66 -19.86 23.82
CA LEU A 354 -16.78 -18.95 22.68
C LEU A 354 -16.32 -19.70 21.43
N THR A 355 -17.21 -19.80 20.46
CA THR A 355 -16.96 -20.36 19.13
C THR A 355 -16.98 -19.21 18.13
N LEU A 356 -15.88 -18.99 17.43
CA LEU A 356 -15.72 -17.96 16.40
C LEU A 356 -15.42 -18.65 15.08
N ARG A 357 -16.22 -18.36 14.06
CA ARG A 357 -16.04 -18.89 12.71
C ARG A 357 -15.41 -17.83 11.83
N ILE A 358 -14.27 -18.17 11.25
CA ILE A 358 -13.49 -17.26 10.41
C ILE A 358 -13.12 -17.92 9.09
N GLU A 359 -12.85 -17.09 8.10
CA GLU A 359 -12.47 -17.51 6.76
C GLU A 359 -11.20 -16.75 6.33
N PRO A 360 -10.17 -17.41 5.77
CA PRO A 360 -9.00 -16.74 5.23
C PRO A 360 -9.38 -15.61 4.26
N ALA A 361 -8.74 -14.45 4.41
CA ALA A 361 -9.01 -13.31 3.54
C ALA A 361 -7.78 -12.43 3.42
N TYR A 362 -7.61 -11.76 2.27
CA TYR A 362 -6.55 -10.78 2.12
C TYR A 362 -6.80 -9.50 2.93
N LEU A 363 -5.73 -8.96 3.51
CA LEU A 363 -5.74 -7.67 4.17
C LEU A 363 -4.55 -6.84 3.74
N ILE A 364 -4.83 -5.73 3.05
CA ILE A 364 -3.89 -4.65 2.80
C ILE A 364 -4.18 -3.55 3.82
N HIS A 365 -3.20 -3.22 4.67
CA HIS A 365 -3.41 -2.19 5.69
C HIS A 365 -2.17 -1.31 5.92
N PRO A 366 -2.32 0.02 6.09
CA PRO A 366 -1.18 0.93 6.24
C PRO A 366 -0.35 0.69 7.49
N THR A 367 -0.94 0.12 8.53
CA THR A 367 -0.23 -0.19 9.79
C THR A 367 0.63 -1.43 9.70
N VAL A 368 0.58 -2.19 8.60
CA VAL A 368 1.42 -3.37 8.41
C VAL A 368 2.90 -2.96 8.46
N HIS A 369 3.64 -3.66 9.32
CA HIS A 369 5.07 -3.54 9.46
C HIS A 369 5.75 -4.77 8.87
N THR A 370 6.78 -4.53 8.07
CA THR A 370 7.48 -5.56 7.28
C THR A 370 8.99 -5.44 7.54
N THR A 371 9.71 -6.55 7.71
CA THR A 371 11.16 -6.54 8.02
C THR A 371 12.05 -6.10 6.87
N SER A 372 13.25 -5.63 7.22
CA SER A 372 14.38 -5.43 6.30
C SER A 372 14.77 -6.76 5.60
N PRO A 373 15.27 -6.74 4.35
CA PRO A 373 15.55 -7.93 3.51
C PRO A 373 16.58 -8.94 4.05
N GLN A 374 17.17 -8.73 5.23
CA GLN A 374 18.26 -9.57 5.75
C GLN A 374 17.80 -10.87 6.45
N SER A 375 16.50 -11.14 6.55
CA SER A 375 16.00 -12.40 7.14
C SER A 375 15.33 -13.25 6.07
N PRO A 376 15.73 -14.54 5.90
CA PRO A 376 15.04 -15.47 5.03
C PRO A 376 13.67 -15.80 5.63
N LEU A 377 12.69 -14.95 5.35
CA LEU A 377 11.31 -15.22 5.70
C LEU A 377 10.74 -16.29 4.78
N ARG A 378 9.96 -17.21 5.35
CA ARG A 378 9.25 -18.20 4.55
C ARG A 378 7.92 -17.59 4.10
N PRO A 379 7.62 -17.52 2.79
CA PRO A 379 6.40 -16.91 2.26
C PRO A 379 5.10 -17.45 2.87
N GLU A 380 5.14 -18.67 3.38
CA GLU A 380 4.02 -19.39 4.02
C GLU A 380 3.51 -18.73 5.31
N GLN A 381 4.26 -17.80 5.90
CA GLN A 381 3.98 -17.29 7.25
C GLN A 381 2.97 -16.14 7.30
N ASN A 382 2.73 -15.45 6.17
CA ASN A 382 1.79 -14.32 6.08
C ASN A 382 1.12 -14.26 4.71
N LEU A 383 0.69 -15.40 4.17
CA LEU A 383 0.15 -15.51 2.81
C LEU A 383 -0.96 -14.49 2.49
N TYR A 384 -1.70 -14.04 3.51
CA TYR A 384 -2.89 -13.20 3.34
C TYR A 384 -2.73 -11.76 3.87
N LEU A 385 -1.55 -11.39 4.36
CA LEU A 385 -1.28 -10.04 4.87
C LEU A 385 -0.30 -9.32 3.97
N HIS A 386 -0.66 -8.13 3.52
CA HIS A 386 0.16 -7.39 2.57
C HIS A 386 0.34 -5.94 2.97
N LYS A 387 1.54 -5.42 2.73
CA LYS A 387 1.83 -4.00 2.66
C LYS A 387 2.00 -3.62 1.21
N LEU A 388 1.27 -2.60 0.78
CA LEU A 388 1.45 -2.05 -0.56
C LEU A 388 2.63 -1.08 -0.56
N ALA A 389 3.62 -1.34 -1.41
CA ALA A 389 4.82 -0.52 -1.56
C ALA A 389 4.84 0.12 -2.94
N LEU A 390 5.05 1.44 -2.98
CA LEU A 390 5.29 2.17 -4.22
C LEU A 390 6.80 2.32 -4.43
N THR A 391 7.24 2.11 -5.65
CA THR A 391 8.64 2.23 -6.06
C THR A 391 8.71 3.10 -7.31
N SER A 392 9.30 4.29 -7.18
CA SER A 392 9.58 5.25 -8.28
C SER A 392 10.95 5.02 -8.87
#